data_AF-A0A317X2X8-F1
#
_entry.id   AF-A0A317X2X8-F1
#
_cell.length_a   1.000
_cell.length_b   1.000
_cell.length_c   1.000
_cell.angle_alpha   90.00
_cell.angle_beta   90.00
_cell.angle_gamma   90.00
#
_symmetry.space_group_name_H-M   'P 1'
#
loop_
_entity.id
_entity.type
_entity.pdbx_description
1 polymer ?
#
loop_
_entity_poly.entity_id
_entity_poly.type
_entity_poly.pdbx_seq_one_letter_code
_entity_poly.pdbx_strand_id
1 'polypeptide(L)'
;ENRCIYQGQGINSYILPCDEMEQDCLNFMHTLVMKKLLGHILYAHNSRFLDLGCGTGIWIIKITEVYLNTYILEVDILVIQPDFYPQNCVFKVSFNYKHF
;
A
#
# COMPACT_ATOMS: atom_id res chain seq x y z
N GLU A 1 -16.97 2.46 23.25
CA GLU A 1 -16.39 3.56 22.46
C GLU A 1 -15.35 2.98 21.53
N ASN A 2 -15.67 2.87 20.24
CA ASN A 2 -14.72 2.36 19.25
C ASN A 2 -13.88 3.55 18.77
N ARG A 3 -12.61 3.61 19.20
CA ARG A 3 -11.67 4.71 18.90
C ARG A 3 -11.06 4.53 17.50
N CYS A 4 -11.91 4.47 16.48
CA CYS A 4 -11.46 4.40 15.09
C CYS A 4 -11.06 5.79 14.60
N ILE A 5 -9.87 5.92 14.01
CA ILE A 5 -9.37 7.18 13.43
C ILE A 5 -9.54 7.13 11.91
N TYR A 6 -10.09 8.19 11.32
CA TYR A 6 -10.32 8.31 9.87
C TYR A 6 -9.54 9.50 9.32
N GLN A 7 -9.07 9.39 8.07
CA GLN A 7 -8.35 10.47 7.39
C GLN A 7 -9.29 11.31 6.51
N GLY A 8 -9.11 12.64 6.53
CA GLY A 8 -9.82 13.60 5.68
C GLY A 8 -10.87 14.44 6.43
N GLN A 9 -11.30 15.55 5.82
CA GLN A 9 -12.35 16.43 6.33
C GLN A 9 -13.45 16.64 5.26
N GLY A 10 -14.72 16.54 5.66
CA GLY A 10 -15.86 16.76 4.77
C GLY A 10 -16.09 15.65 3.75
N ILE A 11 -16.51 16.01 2.53
CA ILE A 11 -16.87 15.07 1.44
C ILE A 11 -15.71 14.16 0.96
N ASN A 12 -14.48 14.47 1.39
CA ASN A 12 -13.25 13.77 1.02
C ASN A 12 -12.70 12.89 2.16
N SER A 13 -13.52 12.56 3.17
CA SER A 13 -13.12 11.62 4.22
C SER A 13 -12.98 10.20 3.65
N TYR A 14 -11.85 9.55 3.92
CA TYR A 14 -11.71 8.13 3.63
C TYR A 14 -12.70 7.33 4.50
N ILE A 15 -13.35 6.35 3.88
CA ILE A 15 -14.46 5.63 4.51
C ILE A 15 -14.00 4.56 5.50
N LEU A 16 -12.73 4.15 5.44
CA LEU A 16 -12.16 3.14 6.33
C LEU A 16 -11.26 3.80 7.38
N PRO A 17 -11.14 3.20 8.58
CA PRO A 17 -10.19 3.65 9.57
C PRO A 17 -8.75 3.54 9.04
N CYS A 18 -7.86 4.33 9.61
CA CYS A 18 -6.44 4.37 9.28
C CYS A 18 -5.54 4.36 10.54
N ASP A 19 -6.12 4.05 11.70
CA ASP A 19 -5.36 3.84 12.94
C ASP A 19 -4.49 2.58 12.88
N GLU A 20 -3.59 2.46 13.85
CA GLU A 20 -2.63 1.35 13.98
C GLU A 20 -3.32 -0.03 13.99
N MET A 21 -4.50 -0.12 14.63
CA MET A 21 -5.25 -1.37 14.71
C MET A 21 -5.77 -1.81 13.33
N GLU A 22 -6.27 -0.87 12.52
CA GLU A 22 -6.67 -1.18 11.15
C GLU A 22 -5.45 -1.49 10.26
N GLN A 23 -4.34 -0.81 10.45
CA GLN A 23 -3.08 -1.13 9.75
C GLN A 23 -2.61 -2.56 10.05
N ASP A 24 -2.70 -2.99 11.30
CA ASP A 24 -2.43 -4.38 11.70
C ASP A 24 -3.40 -5.38 11.04
N CYS A 25 -4.68 -5.02 10.93
CA CYS A 25 -5.67 -5.82 10.22
C CYS A 25 -5.31 -5.97 8.74
N LEU A 26 -4.92 -4.88 8.06
CA LEU A 26 -4.45 -4.88 6.67
C LEU A 26 -3.20 -5.75 6.48
N ASN A 27 -2.22 -5.66 7.39
CA ASN A 27 -1.00 -6.46 7.35
C ASN A 27 -1.28 -7.96 7.57
N PHE A 28 -2.24 -8.28 8.45
CA PHE A 28 -2.70 -9.65 8.65
C PHE A 28 -3.38 -10.21 7.39
N MET A 29 -4.27 -9.43 6.78
CA MET A 29 -4.93 -9.77 5.52
C MET A 29 -3.92 -10.04 4.40
N HIS A 30 -2.92 -9.18 4.25
CA HIS A 30 -1.81 -9.40 3.32
C HIS A 30 -1.15 -10.77 3.56
N THR A 31 -0.79 -11.07 4.82
CA THR A 31 -0.14 -12.33 5.18
C THR A 31 -0.98 -13.55 4.81
N LEU A 32 -2.30 -13.51 5.05
CA LEU A 32 -3.21 -14.59 4.69
C LEU A 32 -3.29 -14.80 3.18
N VAL A 33 -3.42 -13.71 2.41
CA VAL A 33 -3.49 -13.75 0.94
C VAL A 33 -2.20 -14.29 0.35
N MET A 34 -1.04 -13.79 0.78
CA MET A 34 0.27 -14.25 0.32
C MET A 34 0.48 -15.75 0.58
N LYS A 35 0.10 -16.23 1.77
CA LYS A 35 0.16 -17.67 2.12
C LYS A 35 -0.75 -18.51 1.23
N LYS A 36 -1.97 -18.03 0.94
CA LYS A 36 -2.92 -18.75 0.09
C LYS A 36 -2.48 -18.82 -1.37
N LEU A 37 -1.81 -17.77 -1.87
CA LEU A 37 -1.26 -17.70 -3.21
C LEU A 37 0.10 -18.41 -3.35
N LEU A 38 0.62 -19.04 -2.29
CA LEU A 38 1.94 -19.69 -2.24
C LEU A 38 3.10 -18.78 -2.69
N GLY A 39 2.95 -17.46 -2.53
CA GLY A 39 3.93 -16.49 -3.02
C GLY A 39 4.05 -16.41 -4.56
N HIS A 40 3.21 -17.12 -5.32
CA HIS A 40 3.19 -17.03 -6.77
C HIS A 40 2.35 -15.83 -7.19
N ILE A 41 3.01 -14.67 -7.30
CA ILE A 41 2.28 -13.45 -7.64
C ILE A 41 2.56 -12.99 -9.06
N LEU A 42 3.77 -13.15 -9.59
CA LEU A 42 4.08 -12.81 -11.00
C LEU A 42 5.40 -13.44 -11.47
N TYR A 43 5.61 -13.55 -12.79
CA TYR A 43 6.95 -13.66 -13.37
C TYR A 43 7.26 -12.32 -14.02
N ALA A 44 8.09 -11.51 -13.38
CA ALA A 44 8.32 -10.13 -13.77
C ALA A 44 9.82 -9.83 -13.79
N HIS A 45 10.44 -10.02 -14.94
CA HIS A 45 11.83 -9.60 -15.16
C HIS A 45 11.81 -8.18 -15.75
N ASN A 46 12.53 -7.23 -15.14
CA ASN A 46 12.61 -5.83 -15.58
C ASN A 46 11.26 -5.11 -15.79
N SER A 47 10.25 -5.43 -14.98
CA SER A 47 8.89 -4.88 -15.13
C SER A 47 8.70 -3.58 -14.34
N ARG A 48 7.70 -2.79 -14.76
CA ARG A 48 7.23 -1.61 -14.04
C ARG A 48 5.85 -1.91 -13.45
N PHE A 49 5.66 -1.60 -12.17
CA PHE A 49 4.41 -1.82 -11.46
C PHE A 49 3.79 -0.49 -11.03
N LEU A 50 2.46 -0.48 -10.99
CA LEU A 50 1.64 0.58 -10.40
C LEU A 50 0.73 -0.08 -9.36
N ASP A 51 0.84 0.37 -8.12
CA ASP A 51 -0.03 -0.05 -7.02
C ASP A 51 -0.91 1.12 -6.59
N LEU A 52 -2.23 0.89 -6.61
CA LEU A 52 -3.25 1.90 -6.35
C LEU A 52 -4.03 1.49 -5.11
N GLY A 53 -4.08 2.38 -4.12
CA GLY A 53 -4.59 2.04 -2.80
C GLY A 53 -3.63 1.11 -2.08
N CYS A 54 -2.34 1.45 -2.07
CA CYS A 54 -1.29 0.57 -1.53
C CYS A 54 -1.40 0.34 -0.01
N GLY A 55 -2.22 1.11 0.70
CA GLY A 55 -2.43 1.00 2.14
C GLY A 55 -1.12 1.17 2.89
N THR A 56 -0.73 0.16 3.67
CA THR A 56 0.54 0.15 4.41
C THR A 56 1.78 -0.03 3.52
N GLY A 57 1.62 -0.38 2.24
CA GLY A 57 2.73 -0.61 1.31
C GLY A 57 3.44 -1.97 1.50
N ILE A 58 2.97 -2.83 2.41
CA ILE A 58 3.63 -4.10 2.76
C ILE A 58 3.83 -5.03 1.56
N TRP A 59 2.87 -5.02 0.61
CA TRP A 59 2.98 -5.85 -0.59
C TRP A 59 4.18 -5.46 -1.43
N ILE A 60 4.44 -4.17 -1.58
CA ILE A 60 5.51 -3.64 -2.42
C ILE A 60 6.87 -3.92 -1.80
N ILE A 61 7.00 -3.77 -0.49
CA ILE A 61 8.20 -4.15 0.26
C ILE A 61 8.53 -5.63 -0.02
N LYS A 62 7.52 -6.51 0.00
CA LYS A 62 7.73 -7.94 -0.30
C LYS A 62 8.04 -8.23 -1.76
N ILE A 63 7.44 -7.50 -2.70
CA ILE A 63 7.71 -7.67 -4.13
C ILE A 63 9.13 -7.21 -4.48
N THR A 64 9.59 -6.09 -3.94
CA THR A 64 10.95 -5.59 -4.20
C THR A 64 12.06 -6.46 -3.61
N GLU A 65 11.81 -7.11 -2.47
CA GLU A 65 12.71 -8.14 -1.91
C GLU A 65 12.90 -9.32 -2.88
N VAL A 66 11.88 -9.66 -3.68
CA VAL A 66 11.90 -10.78 -4.63
C VAL A 66 12.41 -10.34 -6.01
N TYR A 67 12.02 -9.16 -6.49
CA TYR A 67 12.37 -8.65 -7.82
C TYR A 67 13.21 -7.37 -7.73
N LEU A 68 14.53 -7.56 -7.53
CA LEU A 68 15.50 -6.49 -7.29
C LEU A 68 15.59 -5.42 -8.41
N ASN A 69 15.20 -5.76 -9.65
CA ASN A 69 15.28 -4.87 -10.82
C ASN A 69 13.88 -4.46 -11.31
N THR A 70 12.98 -4.10 -10.39
CA THR A 70 11.64 -3.62 -10.74
C THR A 70 11.45 -2.20 -10.27
N TYR A 71 10.77 -1.38 -11.08
CA TYR A 71 10.38 -0.04 -10.69
C TYR A 71 8.92 -0.07 -10.28
N ILE A 72 8.60 0.52 -9.13
CA ILE A 72 7.25 0.48 -8.59
C ILE A 72 6.79 1.88 -8.21
N LEU A 73 5.63 2.27 -8.72
CA LEU A 73 4.93 3.49 -8.32
C LEU A 73 3.77 3.10 -7.40
N GLU A 74 3.80 3.61 -6.18
CA GLU A 74 2.73 3.46 -5.20
C GLU A 74 1.91 4.74 -5.12
N VAL A 75 0.59 4.59 -5.11
CA VAL A 75 -0.34 5.70 -4.95
C VAL A 75 -1.39 5.34 -3.91
N ASP A 76 -1.47 6.15 -2.86
CA ASP A 76 -2.57 6.09 -1.90
C ASP A 76 -3.05 7.51 -1.55
N ILE A 77 -4.26 7.59 -1.01
CA ILE A 77 -4.81 8.82 -0.45
C ILE A 77 -4.41 8.99 1.02
N LEU A 78 -4.09 7.88 1.69
CA LEU A 78 -3.57 7.82 3.06
C LEU A 78 -2.05 7.89 3.08
N VAL A 79 -1.52 8.53 4.12
CA VAL A 79 -0.07 8.58 4.39
C VAL A 79 0.22 7.70 5.61
N ILE A 80 0.15 6.38 5.41
CA ILE A 80 0.32 5.34 6.46
C ILE A 80 1.43 4.34 6.10
N GLN A 81 2.24 4.65 5.10
CA GLN A 81 3.35 3.83 4.65
C GLN A 81 4.55 4.03 5.59
N PRO A 82 5.44 3.03 5.74
CA PRO A 82 6.62 3.14 6.59
C PRO A 82 7.62 4.17 6.06
N ASP A 83 8.35 4.82 6.97
CA ASP A 83 9.37 5.82 6.63
C ASP A 83 10.51 5.25 5.76
N PHE A 84 10.78 3.95 5.89
CA PHE A 84 11.79 3.24 5.12
C PHE A 84 11.14 2.38 4.03
N TYR A 85 11.37 2.77 2.78
CA TYR A 85 10.99 2.01 1.59
C TYR A 85 12.23 1.74 0.71
N PRO A 86 12.20 0.66 -0.10
CA PRO A 86 13.25 0.34 -1.07
C PRO A 86 13.50 1.49 -2.06
N GLN A 87 14.75 1.71 -2.47
CA GLN A 87 15.13 2.81 -3.39
C GLN A 87 14.47 2.73 -4.78
N ASN A 88 14.03 1.54 -5.17
CA ASN A 88 13.34 1.29 -6.44
C ASN A 88 11.82 1.50 -6.36
N CYS A 89 11.31 1.94 -5.20
CA CYS A 89 9.93 2.35 -4.99
C CYS A 89 9.81 3.87 -4.94
N VAL A 90 8.76 4.38 -5.59
CA VAL A 90 8.36 5.79 -5.49
C VAL A 90 6.95 5.83 -4.93
N PHE A 91 6.79 6.47 -3.77
CA PHE A 91 5.48 6.72 -3.19
C PHE A 91 4.95 8.09 -3.57
N LYS A 92 3.67 8.16 -3.97
CA LYS A 92 2.95 9.41 -4.24
C LYS A 92 1.64 9.44 -3.48
N VAL A 93 1.40 10.52 -2.76
CA VAL A 93 0.09 10.77 -2.17
C VAL A 93 -0.82 11.44 -3.19
N SER A 94 -2.01 10.87 -3.42
CA SER A 94 -3.01 11.42 -4.33
C SER A 94 -4.03 12.28 -3.59
N PHE A 95 -3.63 13.50 -3.23
CA PHE A 95 -4.53 14.43 -2.53
C PHE A 95 -5.58 15.09 -3.44
N ASN A 96 -5.49 14.94 -4.76
CA ASN A 96 -6.34 15.66 -5.70
C ASN A 96 -6.72 14.80 -6.93
N TYR A 97 -7.71 13.93 -6.74
CA TYR A 97 -8.28 13.11 -7.83
C TYR A 97 -9.00 13.94 -8.91
N LYS A 98 -9.18 15.26 -8.72
CA LYS A 98 -9.85 16.15 -9.70
C LYS A 98 -8.97 16.56 -10.88
N HIS A 99 -7.69 16.20 -10.90
CA HIS A 99 -6.75 16.57 -11.96
C HIS A 99 -6.00 15.39 -12.59
N PHE A 100 -6.55 14.17 -12.51
CA PHE A 100 -6.14 13.06 -13.37
C PHE A 100 -6.91 13.09 -14.70
#